data_AF-A0ABD4TAI0-F1
#
_entry.id   AF-A0ABD4TAI0-F1
#
_cell.length_a   1.000
_cell.length_b   1.000
_cell.length_c   1.000
_cell.angle_alpha   90.00
_cell.angle_beta   90.00
_cell.angle_gamma   90.00
#
_symmetry.space_group_name_H-M   'P 1'
#
loop_
_entity.id
_entity.type
_entity.pdbx_description
1 polymer ?
#
loop_
_entity_poly.entity_id
_entity_poly.type
_entity_poly.pdbx_seq_one_letter_code
_entity_poly.pdbx_strand_id
1 'polypeptide(L)'
;MIVREFRRAVAHLKRGGSTDTLLAEAETGGWRTVPLLRNVAGLCCEQPGAALDTLAAVKEQYEELCRRRGSVLEDRKMLTIHARTEPYREIWNRFSAVIADYDDCEVLLDAHHVAATINGMVLYTGDYRHIIANRDLILSETSLHDVRYLGDRTDRPPLT
;
A
#
# COMPACT_ATOMS: atom_id res chain seq x y z
N MET A 1 8.40 -8.21 -1.13
CA MET A 1 7.16 -8.25 -1.95
C MET A 1 6.28 -9.36 -1.41
N ILE A 2 5.06 -9.03 -0.99
CA ILE A 2 4.14 -9.88 -0.21
C ILE A 2 3.94 -11.28 -0.80
N VAL A 3 3.87 -11.42 -2.13
CA VAL A 3 3.75 -12.73 -2.81
C VAL A 3 4.93 -13.66 -2.52
N ARG A 4 6.14 -13.13 -2.35
CA ARG A 4 7.33 -13.92 -1.99
C ARG A 4 7.20 -14.48 -0.57
N GLU A 5 6.63 -13.69 0.35
CA GLU A 5 6.36 -14.09 1.73
C GLU A 5 5.34 -15.24 1.76
N PHE A 6 4.25 -15.13 0.99
CA PHE A 6 3.28 -16.23 0.83
C PHE A 6 3.89 -17.49 0.24
N ARG A 7 4.69 -17.38 -0.85
CA ARG A 7 5.35 -18.55 -1.44
C ARG A 7 6.28 -19.24 -0.45
N ARG A 8 7.00 -18.47 0.36
CA ARG A 8 7.91 -19.00 1.39
C ARG A 8 7.14 -19.67 2.53
N ALA A 9 6.04 -19.08 2.98
CA ALA A 9 5.13 -19.69 3.95
C ALA A 9 4.54 -21.03 3.46
N VAL A 10 4.02 -21.07 2.23
CA VAL A 10 3.49 -22.30 1.62
C VAL A 10 4.59 -23.36 1.49
N ALA A 11 5.79 -22.98 1.05
CA ALA A 11 6.91 -23.91 0.93
C ALA A 11 7.37 -24.47 2.28
N HIS A 12 7.36 -23.66 3.34
CA HIS A 12 7.67 -24.08 4.70
C HIS A 12 6.71 -25.15 5.20
N LEU A 13 5.41 -24.90 5.08
CA LEU A 13 4.37 -25.84 5.51
C LEU A 13 4.37 -27.13 4.66
N LYS A 14 4.58 -27.02 3.34
CA LYS A 14 4.71 -28.19 2.45
C LYS A 14 5.88 -29.11 2.81
N ARG A 15 6.94 -28.57 3.43
CA ARG A 15 8.11 -29.34 3.89
C ARG A 15 7.92 -29.92 5.30
N GLY A 16 6.73 -29.79 5.88
CA GLY A 16 6.45 -30.26 7.24
C GLY A 16 6.97 -29.32 8.34
N GLY A 17 7.32 -28.08 8.01
CA GLY A 17 7.66 -27.07 9.01
C GLY A 17 6.44 -26.67 9.85
N SER A 18 6.64 -26.39 11.14
CA SER A 18 5.57 -25.97 12.04
C SER A 18 5.15 -24.52 11.82
N THR A 19 3.94 -24.17 12.24
CA THR A 19 3.47 -22.78 12.25
C THR A 19 4.28 -21.88 13.16
N ASP A 20 4.72 -22.39 14.30
CA ASP A 20 5.50 -21.61 15.27
C ASP A 20 6.86 -21.22 14.70
N THR A 21 7.50 -22.15 13.98
CA THR A 21 8.79 -21.88 13.30
C THR A 21 8.61 -20.92 12.13
N LEU A 22 7.49 -21.02 11.39
CA LEU A 22 7.14 -20.07 10.33
C LEU A 22 6.92 -18.66 10.88
N LEU A 23 6.18 -18.53 11.99
CA LEU A 23 5.89 -17.25 12.63
C LEU A 23 7.17 -16.60 13.16
N ALA A 24 8.01 -17.36 13.85
CA ALA A 24 9.30 -16.86 14.32
C ALA A 24 10.20 -16.37 13.17
N GLU A 25 10.24 -17.10 12.05
CA GLU A 25 10.98 -16.69 10.85
C GLU A 25 10.39 -15.42 10.21
N ALA A 26 9.06 -15.34 10.12
CA ALA A 26 8.37 -14.20 9.52
C ALA A 26 8.52 -12.92 10.37
N GLU A 27 8.45 -13.05 11.70
CA GLU A 27 8.66 -11.95 12.64
C GLU A 27 10.10 -11.45 12.63
N THR A 28 11.07 -12.37 12.71
CA THR A 28 12.50 -12.04 12.62
C THR A 28 12.85 -11.41 11.28
N GLY A 29 12.21 -11.87 10.21
CA GLY A 29 12.39 -11.35 8.86
C GLY A 29 11.62 -10.05 8.57
N GLY A 30 10.83 -9.54 9.51
CA GLY A 30 10.02 -8.33 9.33
C GLY A 30 8.98 -8.44 8.22
N TRP A 31 8.37 -9.62 8.04
CA TRP A 31 7.40 -9.84 6.96
C TRP A 31 6.13 -9.05 7.20
N ARG A 32 5.54 -8.52 6.12
CA ARG A 32 4.30 -7.76 6.19
C ARG A 32 3.09 -8.67 6.40
N THR A 33 3.21 -9.96 6.07
CA THR A 33 2.15 -10.95 6.22
C THR A 33 2.02 -11.53 7.63
N VAL A 34 2.88 -11.17 8.60
CA VAL A 34 2.86 -11.72 9.97
C VAL A 34 1.46 -11.72 10.61
N PRO A 35 0.66 -10.63 10.59
CA PRO A 35 -0.68 -10.65 11.18
C PRO A 35 -1.59 -11.71 10.58
N LEU A 36 -1.49 -11.91 9.26
CA LEU A 36 -2.28 -12.89 8.52
C LEU A 36 -1.77 -14.31 8.81
N LEU A 37 -0.45 -14.50 8.91
CA LEU A 37 0.14 -15.78 9.29
C LEU A 37 -0.24 -16.19 10.71
N ARG A 38 -0.38 -15.27 11.67
CA ARG A 38 -0.86 -15.58 13.02
C ARG A 38 -2.31 -16.08 13.01
N ASN A 39 -3.18 -15.45 12.23
CA ASN A 39 -4.56 -15.91 12.06
C ASN A 39 -4.61 -17.33 11.45
N VAL A 40 -3.76 -17.59 10.44
CA VAL A 40 -3.66 -18.93 9.85
C VAL A 40 -3.07 -19.94 10.83
N ALA A 41 -2.07 -19.57 11.63
CA ALA A 41 -1.48 -20.46 12.63
C ALA A 41 -2.51 -20.90 13.67
N GLY A 42 -3.39 -19.99 14.11
CA GLY A 42 -4.53 -20.33 14.95
C GLY A 42 -5.44 -21.39 14.32
N LEU A 43 -5.71 -21.28 13.02
CA LEU A 43 -6.49 -22.27 12.26
C LEU A 43 -5.74 -23.60 12.05
N CYS A 44 -4.41 -23.58 11.91
CA CYS A 44 -3.57 -24.77 11.77
C CYS A 44 -3.59 -25.67 13.00
N CYS A 45 -3.64 -25.09 14.21
CA CYS A 45 -3.67 -25.86 15.45
C CYS A 45 -4.89 -26.79 15.51
N GLU A 46 -5.99 -26.41 14.86
CA GLU A 46 -7.22 -27.18 14.80
C GLU A 46 -7.27 -28.09 13.56
N GLN A 47 -6.80 -27.63 12.40
CA GLN A 47 -6.79 -28.41 11.15
C GLN A 47 -5.60 -28.06 10.22
N PRO A 48 -4.47 -28.79 10.31
CA PRO A 48 -3.25 -28.48 9.54
C PRO A 48 -3.42 -28.53 8.02
N GLY A 49 -4.24 -29.46 7.50
CA GLY A 49 -4.54 -29.54 6.06
C GLY A 49 -5.33 -28.35 5.54
N ALA A 50 -6.33 -27.90 6.30
CA ALA A 50 -7.18 -26.76 5.94
C ALA A 50 -6.42 -25.44 5.86
N ALA A 51 -5.36 -25.29 6.66
CA ALA A 51 -4.58 -24.06 6.66
C ALA A 51 -3.64 -23.89 5.46
N LEU A 52 -3.09 -24.99 4.92
CA LEU A 52 -2.34 -24.95 3.67
C LEU A 52 -3.26 -24.50 2.52
N ASP A 53 -4.45 -25.08 2.45
CA ASP A 53 -5.47 -24.73 1.46
C ASP A 53 -5.94 -23.29 1.62
N THR A 54 -6.12 -22.83 2.86
CA THR A 54 -6.48 -21.44 3.17
C THR A 54 -5.40 -20.46 2.70
N LEU A 55 -4.12 -20.73 2.98
CA LEU A 55 -3.02 -19.87 2.50
C LEU A 55 -2.90 -19.85 0.98
N ALA A 56 -3.10 -21.00 0.34
CA ALA A 56 -3.10 -21.10 -1.12
C ALA A 56 -4.24 -20.26 -1.73
N ALA A 57 -5.46 -20.39 -1.17
CA ALA A 57 -6.62 -19.63 -1.60
C ALA A 57 -6.44 -18.12 -1.39
N VAL A 58 -5.92 -17.69 -0.23
CA VAL A 58 -5.64 -16.26 0.04
C VAL A 58 -4.60 -15.71 -0.92
N LYS A 59 -3.53 -16.47 -1.22
CA LYS A 59 -2.54 -16.07 -2.23
C LYS A 59 -3.18 -15.89 -3.60
N GLU A 60 -4.00 -16.85 -4.03
CA GLU A 60 -4.66 -16.81 -5.34
C GLU A 60 -5.62 -15.63 -5.45
N GLN A 61 -6.43 -15.38 -4.41
CA GLN A 61 -7.31 -14.22 -4.35
C GLN A 61 -6.53 -12.89 -4.39
N TYR A 62 -5.41 -12.80 -3.70
CA TYR A 62 -4.54 -11.62 -3.75
C TYR A 62 -3.94 -11.41 -5.15
N GLU A 63 -3.46 -12.47 -5.79
CA GLU A 63 -2.90 -12.41 -7.15
C GLU A 63 -3.98 -12.03 -8.19
N GLU A 64 -5.21 -12.55 -8.07
CA GLU A 64 -6.35 -12.15 -8.91
C GLU A 64 -6.73 -10.68 -8.68
N LEU A 65 -6.78 -10.22 -7.43
CA LEU A 65 -7.04 -8.82 -7.11
C LEU A 65 -5.96 -7.90 -7.73
N CYS A 66 -4.69 -8.30 -7.65
CA CYS A 66 -3.59 -7.59 -8.28
C CYS A 66 -3.73 -7.55 -9.80
N ARG A 67 -4.07 -8.67 -10.44
CA ARG A 67 -4.29 -8.73 -11.90
C ARG A 67 -5.44 -7.82 -12.31
N ARG A 68 -6.58 -7.89 -11.62
CA ARG A 68 -7.75 -7.04 -11.89
C ARG A 68 -7.45 -5.55 -11.69
N ARG A 69 -6.69 -5.18 -10.65
CA ARG A 69 -6.26 -3.79 -10.45
C ARG A 69 -5.27 -3.36 -11.52
N GLY A 70 -4.33 -4.23 -11.90
CA GLY A 70 -3.37 -3.99 -12.97
C GLY A 70 -4.04 -3.74 -14.32
N SER A 71 -5.05 -4.52 -14.69
CA SER A 71 -5.77 -4.33 -15.96
C SER A 71 -6.48 -2.99 -16.05
N VAL A 72 -6.94 -2.43 -14.93
CA VAL A 72 -7.52 -1.07 -14.89
C VAL A 72 -6.45 -0.01 -15.14
N LEU A 73 -5.23 -0.21 -14.61
CA LEU A 73 -4.11 0.72 -14.83
C LEU A 73 -3.54 0.63 -16.25
N GLU A 74 -3.66 -0.53 -16.90
CA GLU A 74 -3.28 -0.73 -18.30
C GLU A 74 -4.27 -0.06 -19.29
N ASP A 75 -5.50 0.21 -18.85
CA ASP A 75 -6.45 1.00 -19.62
C ASP A 75 -6.02 2.48 -19.66
N ARG A 76 -5.40 2.88 -20.77
CA ARG A 76 -4.96 4.26 -21.03
C ARG A 76 -6.09 5.29 -21.02
N LYS A 77 -7.36 4.88 -21.03
CA LYS A 77 -8.49 5.80 -20.83
C LYS A 77 -8.68 6.18 -19.36
N MET A 78 -8.21 5.35 -18.44
CA MET A 78 -8.29 5.56 -16.99
C MET A 78 -7.02 6.22 -16.43
N LEU A 79 -5.88 6.06 -17.12
CA LEU A 79 -4.58 6.56 -16.68
C LEU A 79 -4.08 7.68 -17.59
N THR A 80 -4.06 8.92 -17.06
CA THR A 80 -3.36 10.04 -17.69
C THR A 80 -2.04 10.28 -16.98
N ILE A 81 -0.93 10.28 -17.72
CA ILE A 81 0.39 10.58 -17.19
C ILE A 81 0.65 12.08 -17.36
N HIS A 82 0.88 12.76 -16.23
CA HIS A 82 1.31 14.15 -16.23
C HIS A 82 2.82 14.19 -15.96
N ALA A 83 3.57 14.83 -16.85
CA ALA A 83 4.99 15.06 -16.66
C ALA A 83 5.18 16.48 -16.10
N ARG A 84 5.61 16.59 -14.85
CA ARG A 84 5.93 17.86 -14.24
C ARG A 84 7.05 18.56 -14.99
N THR A 85 6.81 19.79 -15.41
CA THR A 85 7.80 20.63 -16.12
C THR A 85 8.39 21.73 -15.25
N GLU A 86 7.65 22.17 -14.22
CA GLU A 86 8.07 23.22 -13.31
C GLU A 86 8.72 22.62 -12.05
N PRO A 87 9.94 23.07 -11.66
CA PRO A 87 10.62 22.54 -10.48
C PRO A 87 9.99 22.94 -9.14
N TYR A 88 9.17 24.01 -9.08
CA TYR A 88 8.51 24.48 -7.85
C TYR A 88 9.46 24.65 -6.64
N ARG A 89 10.60 25.30 -6.85
CA ARG A 89 11.68 25.42 -5.85
C ARG A 89 11.23 26.03 -4.52
N GLU A 90 10.27 26.95 -4.55
CA GLU A 90 9.76 27.58 -3.32
C GLU A 90 8.95 26.59 -2.47
N ILE A 91 8.08 25.80 -3.10
CA ILE A 91 7.30 24.74 -2.44
C ILE A 91 8.26 23.65 -1.94
N TRP A 92 9.23 23.25 -2.78
CA TRP A 92 10.29 22.32 -2.41
C TRP A 92 11.01 22.74 -1.12
N ASN A 93 11.44 23.99 -1.02
CA ASN A 93 12.17 24.49 0.14
C ASN A 93 11.34 24.43 1.43
N ARG A 94 10.02 24.64 1.33
CA ARG A 94 9.12 24.51 2.48
C ARG A 94 8.92 23.06 2.90
N PHE A 95 8.75 22.15 1.94
CA PHE A 95 8.58 20.72 2.23
C PHE A 95 9.84 20.06 2.75
N SER A 96 10.97 20.24 2.06
CA SER A 96 12.26 19.63 2.44
C SER A 96 12.77 20.07 3.81
N ALA A 97 12.25 21.16 4.37
CA ALA A 97 12.55 21.60 5.73
C ALA A 97 11.89 20.75 6.83
N VAL A 98 10.78 20.05 6.52
CA VAL A 98 9.99 19.29 7.52
C VAL A 98 9.69 17.85 7.12
N ILE A 99 9.69 17.55 5.83
CA ILE A 99 9.56 16.19 5.27
C ILE A 99 10.97 15.72 4.92
N ALA A 100 11.47 14.75 5.68
CA ALA A 100 12.85 14.26 5.53
C ALA A 100 13.04 13.36 4.30
N ASP A 101 11.95 12.77 3.80
CA ASP A 101 11.99 11.88 2.64
C ASP A 101 11.91 12.68 1.33
N TYR A 102 12.92 12.49 0.49
CA TYR A 102 13.04 13.16 -0.81
C TYR A 102 11.90 12.75 -1.75
N ASP A 103 11.55 11.46 -1.78
CA ASP A 103 10.54 10.93 -2.68
C ASP A 103 9.15 11.44 -2.30
N ASP A 104 8.88 11.60 -1.00
CA ASP A 104 7.62 12.20 -0.55
C ASP A 104 7.49 13.66 -1.00
N CYS A 105 8.58 14.44 -0.96
CA CYS A 105 8.57 15.81 -1.48
C CYS A 105 8.31 15.84 -3.00
N GLU A 106 8.95 14.96 -3.77
CA GLU A 106 8.73 14.84 -5.22
C GLU A 106 7.29 14.47 -5.55
N VAL A 107 6.71 13.49 -4.84
CA VAL A 107 5.29 13.09 -5.00
C VAL A 107 4.35 14.28 -4.75
N LEU A 108 4.62 15.11 -3.75
CA LEU A 108 3.80 16.28 -3.45
C LEU A 108 3.91 17.37 -4.53
N LEU A 109 5.09 17.57 -5.11
CA LEU A 109 5.26 18.50 -6.23
C LEU A 109 4.56 18.02 -7.50
N ASP A 110 4.63 16.72 -7.80
CA ASP A 110 3.90 16.14 -8.91
C ASP A 110 2.38 16.24 -8.69
N ALA A 111 1.91 15.97 -7.47
CA ALA A 111 0.51 16.14 -7.10
C ALA A 111 0.04 17.59 -7.23
N HIS A 112 0.85 18.56 -6.79
CA HIS A 112 0.59 19.98 -7.00
C HIS A 112 0.50 20.33 -8.49
N HIS A 113 1.42 19.83 -9.30
CA HIS A 113 1.44 20.08 -10.74
C HIS A 113 0.14 19.63 -11.42
N VAL A 114 -0.34 18.42 -11.07
CA VAL A 114 -1.63 17.92 -11.57
C VAL A 114 -2.78 18.76 -11.04
N ALA A 115 -2.78 19.09 -9.75
CA ALA A 115 -3.84 19.87 -9.10
C ALA A 115 -3.95 21.30 -9.66
N ALA A 116 -2.85 21.88 -10.17
CA ALA A 116 -2.87 23.16 -10.87
C ALA A 116 -3.65 23.10 -12.20
N THR A 117 -3.87 21.91 -12.75
CA THR A 117 -4.63 21.69 -13.99
C THR A 117 -6.02 21.11 -13.78
N ILE A 118 -6.30 20.55 -12.60
CA ILE A 118 -7.56 19.86 -12.27
C ILE A 118 -8.11 20.39 -10.94
N ASN A 119 -9.22 21.12 -11.02
CA ASN A 119 -9.90 21.63 -9.83
C ASN A 119 -10.45 20.49 -8.95
N GLY A 120 -10.33 20.65 -7.64
CA GLY A 120 -10.90 19.70 -6.67
C GLY A 120 -10.08 18.42 -6.49
N MET A 121 -8.82 18.39 -6.92
CA MET A 121 -7.96 17.22 -6.79
C MET A 121 -7.72 16.85 -5.31
N VAL A 122 -7.94 15.57 -4.99
CA VAL A 122 -7.69 14.99 -3.66
C VAL A 122 -6.57 13.96 -3.76
N LEU A 123 -5.52 14.13 -2.95
CA LEU A 123 -4.44 13.16 -2.83
C LEU A 123 -4.80 12.09 -1.79
N TYR A 124 -4.88 10.83 -2.20
CA TYR A 124 -5.01 9.69 -1.28
C TYR A 124 -3.65 9.03 -1.07
N THR A 125 -3.22 8.90 0.19
CA THR A 125 -1.91 8.33 0.53
C THR A 125 -2.00 7.31 1.67
N GLY A 126 -1.13 6.31 1.62
CA GLY A 126 -0.87 5.39 2.73
C GLY A 126 0.23 5.89 3.67
N ASP A 127 0.90 6.99 3.34
CA ASP A 127 1.95 7.55 4.16
C ASP A 127 1.36 8.43 5.28
N TYR A 128 1.26 7.83 6.46
CA TYR A 128 0.80 8.55 7.63
C TYR A 128 1.86 9.49 8.22
N ARG A 129 3.15 9.14 8.09
CA ARG A 129 4.23 9.72 8.89
C ARG A 129 4.75 11.03 8.31
N HIS A 130 4.86 11.10 6.99
CA HIS A 130 5.44 12.23 6.30
C HIS A 130 4.36 13.05 5.61
N ILE A 131 3.41 12.40 4.92
CA ILE A 131 2.41 13.14 4.14
C ILE A 131 1.23 13.55 5.03
N ILE A 132 0.53 12.60 5.67
CA ILE A 132 -0.65 12.95 6.49
C ILE A 132 -0.27 13.82 7.69
N ALA A 133 0.86 13.54 8.35
CA ALA A 133 1.33 14.36 9.47
C ALA A 133 1.58 15.83 9.10
N ASN A 134 1.89 16.12 7.83
CA ASN A 134 2.15 17.47 7.32
C ASN A 134 1.00 18.01 6.45
N ARG A 135 -0.21 17.44 6.58
CA ARG A 135 -1.37 17.77 5.73
C ARG A 135 -1.64 19.27 5.62
N ASP A 136 -1.64 20.00 6.74
CA ASP A 136 -2.02 21.41 6.74
C ASP A 136 -1.01 22.28 5.99
N LEU A 137 0.29 21.98 6.12
CA LEU A 137 1.34 22.61 5.32
C LEU A 137 1.15 22.27 3.84
N ILE A 138 0.90 21.01 3.50
CA ILE A 138 0.71 20.60 2.12
C ILE A 138 -0.45 21.36 1.48
N LEU A 139 -1.57 21.52 2.19
CA LEU A 139 -2.73 22.24 1.69
C LEU A 139 -2.50 23.76 1.61
N SER A 140 -1.63 24.33 2.46
CA SER A 140 -1.30 25.76 2.37
C SER A 140 -0.34 26.08 1.23
N GLU A 141 0.48 25.12 0.81
CA GLU A 141 1.54 25.32 -0.20
C GLU A 141 1.19 24.80 -1.59
N THR A 142 0.08 24.08 -1.75
CA THR A 142 -0.26 23.41 -3.02
C THR A 142 -1.65 23.79 -3.52
N SER A 143 -1.99 23.30 -4.71
CA SER A 143 -3.31 23.49 -5.33
C SER A 143 -4.25 22.33 -4.99
N LEU A 144 -3.83 21.42 -4.10
CA LEU A 144 -4.64 20.29 -3.68
C LEU A 144 -5.86 20.79 -2.89
N HIS A 145 -7.02 20.23 -3.20
CA HIS A 145 -8.23 20.50 -2.42
C HIS A 145 -8.19 19.79 -1.07
N ASP A 146 -7.66 18.56 -1.04
CA ASP A 146 -7.59 17.77 0.18
C ASP A 146 -6.48 16.71 0.09
N VAL A 147 -6.00 16.24 1.25
CA VAL A 147 -5.11 15.09 1.40
C VAL A 147 -5.74 14.13 2.40
N ARG A 148 -5.90 12.86 2.00
CA ARG A 148 -6.64 11.85 2.76
C ARG A 148 -5.82 10.58 2.97
N TYR A 149 -5.97 10.00 4.15
CA TYR A 149 -5.33 8.74 4.49
C TYR A 149 -6.12 7.57 3.89
N LEU A 150 -5.42 6.62 3.28
CA LEU A 150 -6.04 5.41 2.71
C LEU A 150 -6.68 4.54 3.80
N GLY A 151 -6.15 4.55 5.04
CA GLY A 151 -6.73 3.78 6.14
C GLY A 151 -8.08 4.31 6.63
N ASP A 152 -8.42 5.56 6.33
CA ASP A 152 -9.72 6.14 6.67
C ASP A 152 -10.82 5.71 5.67
N ARG A 153 -10.42 5.11 4.53
CA ARG A 153 -11.38 4.48 3.62
C ARG A 153 -11.86 3.16 4.22
N THR A 154 -12.89 3.24 5.05
CA THR A 154 -13.75 2.09 5.32
C THR A 154 -14.60 1.79 4.08
N ASP A 155 -13.98 1.29 3.02
CA ASP A 155 -14.70 0.70 1.90
C ASP A 155 -15.21 -0.68 2.36
N ARG A 156 -16.37 -0.70 3.05
CA ARG A 156 -17.25 -1.88 3.00
C ARG A 156 -17.63 -2.04 1.52
N PRO A 157 -17.43 -3.21 0.89
CA PRO A 157 -18.04 -3.44 -0.41
C PRO A 157 -19.56 -3.26 -0.27
N PRO A 158 -20.27 -2.74 -1.29
CA PRO A 158 -21.72 -2.83 -1.30
C PRO A 158 -22.08 -4.31 -1.16
N LEU A 159 -22.86 -4.64 -0.14
CA LEU A 159 -23.61 -5.89 -0.14
C LEU A 159 -24.68 -5.73 -1.22
N THR A 160 -24.37 -6.17 -2.43
CA THR A 160 -25.35 -6.45 -3.49
C THR A 160 -24.98 -7.77 -4.13
#